data_AF-A0A838KP47-F1
#
_entry.id   AF-A0A838KP47-F1
#
_cell.length_a   1.000
_cell.length_b   1.000
_cell.length_c   1.000
_cell.angle_alpha   90.00
_cell.angle_beta   90.00
_cell.angle_gamma   90.00
#
_symmetry.space_group_name_H-M   'P 1'
#
loop_
_entity.id
_entity.type
_entity.pdbx_description
1 polymer ?
#
loop_
_entity_poly.entity_id
_entity_poly.type
_entity_poly.pdbx_seq_one_letter_code
_entity_poly.pdbx_strand_id
1 'polypeptide(L)'
;MSPIASRFADVGAPGHLAGQWFAALLRDGFATALTDSQAPFADLGSVGLRGLLSTVDLDRDLEAAIDHVMTGFASLSVHPDVVAGIRALERAGFRLVTLSNGAAAVADR
;
A
#
# COMPACT_ATOMS: atom_id res chain seq x y z
N MET A 1 -7.56 4.40 -4.85
CA MET A 1 -7.08 3.09 -5.36
C MET A 1 -6.61 3.14 -6.81
N SER A 2 -7.08 4.07 -7.64
CA SER A 2 -6.71 4.13 -9.08
C SER A 2 -5.21 4.07 -9.38
N PRO A 3 -4.31 4.76 -8.64
CA PRO A 3 -2.87 4.65 -8.91
C PRO A 3 -2.30 3.24 -8.69
N ILE A 4 -2.78 2.51 -7.68
CA ILE A 4 -2.37 1.12 -7.44
C ILE A 4 -3.02 0.17 -8.45
N ALA A 5 -4.29 0.39 -8.81
CA ALA A 5 -4.93 -0.39 -9.87
C ALA A 5 -4.14 -0.31 -11.20
N SER A 6 -3.56 0.85 -11.51
CA SER A 6 -2.64 0.98 -12.66
C SER A 6 -1.41 0.09 -12.53
N ARG A 7 -0.82 -0.03 -11.34
CA ARG A 7 0.36 -0.90 -11.12
C ARG A 7 0.07 -2.37 -11.35
N PHE A 8 -1.15 -2.83 -11.06
CA PHE A 8 -1.59 -4.18 -11.41
C PHE A 8 -1.75 -4.33 -12.92
N ALA A 9 -2.37 -3.35 -13.59
CA ALA A 9 -2.51 -3.38 -15.05
C ALA A 9 -1.16 -3.39 -15.77
N ASP A 10 -0.17 -2.66 -15.26
CA ASP A 10 1.20 -2.58 -15.81
C ASP A 10 1.95 -3.93 -15.82
N VAL A 11 1.46 -4.96 -15.10
CA VAL A 11 2.07 -6.29 -15.01
C VAL A 11 1.18 -7.39 -15.61
N GLY A 12 0.15 -7.00 -16.36
CA GLY A 12 -0.85 -7.90 -16.96
C GLY A 12 -1.98 -8.31 -16.02
N ALA A 13 -2.00 -7.85 -14.77
CA ALA A 13 -3.03 -8.24 -13.80
C ALA A 13 -4.30 -7.35 -13.86
N PRO A 14 -5.50 -7.90 -13.61
CA PRO A 14 -6.71 -7.10 -13.54
C PRO A 14 -6.64 -6.03 -12.43
N GLY A 15 -6.84 -4.76 -12.80
CA GLY A 15 -6.70 -3.63 -11.86
C GLY A 15 -7.65 -3.68 -10.64
N HIS A 16 -8.77 -4.41 -10.72
CA HIS A 16 -9.68 -4.59 -9.58
C HIS A 16 -9.06 -5.41 -8.43
N LEU A 17 -8.02 -6.21 -8.72
CA LEU A 17 -7.30 -6.98 -7.69
C LEU A 17 -6.58 -6.09 -6.69
N ALA A 18 -6.29 -4.83 -7.03
CA ALA A 18 -5.69 -3.87 -6.09
C ALA A 18 -6.55 -3.68 -4.82
N GLY A 19 -7.87 -3.62 -4.95
CA GLY A 19 -8.78 -3.49 -3.82
C GLY A 19 -8.82 -4.75 -2.96
N GLN A 20 -8.84 -5.92 -3.61
CA GLN A 20 -8.80 -7.22 -2.94
C GLN A 20 -7.48 -7.40 -2.17
N TRP A 21 -6.35 -7.10 -2.81
CA TRP A 21 -5.03 -7.13 -2.20
C TRP A 21 -4.96 -6.25 -0.95
N PHE A 22 -5.39 -4.98 -1.06
CA PHE A 22 -5.30 -4.06 0.06
C PHE A 22 -6.20 -4.47 1.23
N ALA A 23 -7.39 -5.00 0.94
CA ALA A 23 -8.28 -5.53 1.97
C ALA A 23 -7.67 -6.76 2.68
N ALA A 24 -7.05 -7.67 1.92
CA ALA A 24 -6.35 -8.83 2.48
C ALA A 24 -5.15 -8.41 3.35
N LEU A 25 -4.36 -7.45 2.87
CA LEU A 25 -3.24 -6.87 3.61
C LEU A 25 -3.67 -6.32 4.98
N LEU A 26 -4.76 -5.54 5.03
CA LEU A 26 -5.27 -5.01 6.29
C LEU A 26 -5.78 -6.12 7.21
N ARG A 27 -6.51 -7.10 6.66
CA ARG A 27 -6.98 -8.27 7.42
C ARG A 27 -5.82 -9.03 8.05
N ASP A 28 -4.76 -9.27 7.30
CA ASP A 28 -3.60 -10.02 7.77
C ASP A 28 -2.81 -9.21 8.81
N GLY A 29 -2.70 -7.89 8.63
CA GLY A 29 -2.15 -6.98 9.64
C GLY A 29 -2.94 -7.00 10.95
N PHE A 30 -4.27 -7.02 10.89
CA PHE A 30 -5.10 -7.18 12.09
C PHE A 30 -4.89 -8.54 12.76
N ALA A 31 -4.78 -9.61 11.99
CA ALA A 31 -4.52 -10.94 12.53
C ALA A 31 -3.18 -10.98 13.28
N THR A 32 -2.11 -10.40 12.72
CA THR A 32 -0.79 -10.36 13.39
C THR A 32 -0.84 -9.61 14.72
N ALA A 33 -1.58 -8.49 14.78
CA ALA A 33 -1.74 -7.71 16.01
C ALA A 33 -2.46 -8.48 17.13
N LEU A 34 -3.27 -9.50 16.79
CA LEU A 34 -4.01 -10.31 17.76
C LEU A 34 -3.23 -11.55 18.23
N THR A 35 -2.20 -11.97 17.51
CA THR A 35 -1.47 -13.23 17.78
C THR A 35 -0.10 -13.02 18.42
N ASP A 36 0.15 -11.86 19.04
CA ASP A 36 1.45 -11.44 19.60
C ASP A 36 2.62 -11.61 18.60
N SER A 37 2.31 -11.48 17.31
CA SER A 37 3.27 -11.61 16.21
C SER A 37 3.45 -10.25 15.55
N GLN A 38 4.66 -9.96 15.10
CA GLN A 38 4.99 -8.69 14.43
C GLN A 38 5.63 -9.01 13.08
N ALA A 39 5.10 -8.39 12.03
CA ALA A 39 5.67 -8.45 10.69
C ALA A 39 5.67 -7.04 10.08
N PRO A 40 6.72 -6.66 9.34
CA PRO A 40 6.69 -5.42 8.57
C PRO A 40 5.50 -5.39 7.61
N PHE A 41 4.81 -4.25 7.54
CA PHE A 41 3.63 -4.10 6.67
C PHE A 41 3.96 -4.31 5.19
N ALA A 42 5.18 -3.97 4.78
CA ALA A 42 5.66 -4.25 3.43
C ALA A 42 5.75 -5.75 3.13
N ASP A 43 6.19 -6.55 4.10
CA ASP A 43 6.33 -8.00 3.94
C ASP A 43 4.96 -8.67 3.79
N LEU A 44 3.99 -8.26 4.61
CA LEU A 44 2.59 -8.70 4.48
C LEU A 44 2.03 -8.31 3.10
N GLY A 45 2.35 -7.10 2.62
CA GLY A 45 1.96 -6.63 1.29
C GLY A 45 2.50 -7.53 0.18
N SER A 46 3.79 -7.85 0.23
CA SER A 46 4.47 -8.73 -0.73
C SER A 46 3.94 -10.18 -0.68
N VAL A 47 3.65 -10.72 0.52
CA VAL A 47 3.04 -12.04 0.66
C VAL A 47 1.65 -12.07 0.03
N GLY A 48 0.82 -11.05 0.29
CA GLY A 48 -0.50 -10.92 -0.31
C GLY A 48 -0.44 -10.82 -1.85
N LEU A 49 0.52 -10.07 -2.40
CA LEU A 49 0.73 -9.99 -3.85
C LEU A 49 1.16 -11.33 -4.42
N ARG A 50 2.09 -12.05 -3.78
CA ARG A 50 2.53 -13.37 -4.24
C ARG A 50 1.37 -14.36 -4.33
N GLY A 51 0.48 -14.35 -3.35
CA GLY A 51 -0.73 -15.19 -3.36
C GLY A 51 -1.71 -14.85 -4.49
N LEU A 52 -1.91 -13.56 -4.79
CA LEU A 52 -2.83 -13.13 -5.84
C LEU A 52 -2.24 -13.30 -7.25
N LEU A 53 -1.02 -12.80 -7.45
CA LEU A 53 -0.39 -12.73 -8.77
C LEU A 53 0.08 -14.10 -9.29
N SER A 54 0.33 -15.08 -8.41
CA SER A 54 0.65 -16.45 -8.83
C SER A 54 -0.50 -17.18 -9.55
N THR A 55 -1.72 -16.63 -9.49
CA THR A 55 -2.92 -17.19 -10.15
C THR A 55 -3.28 -16.46 -11.44
N VAL A 56 -2.47 -15.49 -11.86
CA VAL A 56 -2.72 -14.60 -12.99
C VAL A 56 -1.65 -14.83 -14.06
N ASP A 57 -2.03 -14.70 -15.33
CA ASP A 57 -1.08 -14.66 -16.43
C ASP A 57 -0.42 -13.28 -16.48
N LEU A 58 0.84 -13.19 -16.07
CA LEU A 58 1.61 -11.95 -15.97
C LEU A 58 2.44 -11.73 -17.24
N ASP A 59 2.70 -10.48 -17.57
CA ASP A 59 3.61 -10.13 -18.69
C ASP A 59 5.11 -10.18 -18.32
N ARG A 60 5.40 -10.56 -17.08
CA ARG A 60 6.75 -10.62 -16.48
C ARG A 60 6.83 -11.65 -15.37
N ASP A 61 8.05 -11.87 -14.88
CA ASP A 61 8.29 -12.72 -13.71
C ASP A 61 7.53 -12.22 -12.46
N LEU A 62 7.09 -13.17 -11.63
CA LEU A 62 6.29 -12.93 -10.44
C LEU A 62 6.99 -11.98 -9.45
N GLU A 63 8.27 -12.17 -9.18
CA GLU A 63 9.00 -11.33 -8.23
C GLU A 63 9.18 -9.92 -8.80
N ALA A 64 9.46 -9.81 -10.10
CA ALA A 64 9.52 -8.51 -10.79
C ALA A 64 8.15 -7.78 -10.80
N ALA A 65 7.04 -8.50 -10.83
CA ALA A 65 5.70 -7.93 -10.72
C ALA A 65 5.40 -7.44 -9.30
N ILE A 66 5.73 -8.24 -8.28
CA ILE A 66 5.60 -7.86 -6.87
C ILE A 66 6.39 -6.59 -6.58
N ASP A 67 7.66 -6.54 -7.00
CA ASP A 67 8.55 -5.39 -6.81
C ASP A 67 8.00 -4.12 -7.48
N HIS A 68 7.46 -4.25 -8.70
CA HIS A 68 6.83 -3.13 -9.41
C HIS A 68 5.64 -2.55 -8.63
N VAL A 69 4.74 -3.42 -8.16
CA VAL A 69 3.55 -2.99 -7.41
C VAL A 69 3.94 -2.38 -6.06
N MET A 70 4.85 -3.01 -5.32
CA MET A 70 5.30 -2.51 -4.00
C MET A 70 6.06 -1.20 -4.12
N THR A 71 6.90 -1.03 -5.15
CA THR A 71 7.55 0.25 -5.45
C THR A 71 6.53 1.34 -5.77
N GLY A 72 5.50 1.01 -6.57
CA GLY A 72 4.40 1.91 -6.87
C GLY A 72 3.59 2.29 -5.63
N PHE A 73 3.40 1.36 -4.70
CA PHE A 73 2.73 1.61 -3.42
C PHE A 73 3.52 2.53 -2.49
N ALA A 74 4.84 2.33 -2.41
CA ALA A 74 5.73 3.16 -1.60
C ALA A 74 5.97 4.58 -2.16
N SER A 75 5.53 4.86 -3.40
CA SER A 75 5.74 6.12 -4.11
C SER A 75 4.44 6.84 -4.48
N LEU A 76 3.33 6.51 -3.81
CA LEU A 76 2.05 7.19 -4.03
C LEU A 76 2.15 8.69 -3.76
N SER A 77 1.68 9.48 -4.73
CA SER A 77 1.61 10.93 -4.59
C SER A 77 0.53 11.34 -3.60
N VAL A 78 0.79 12.45 -2.90
CA VAL A 78 -0.19 13.10 -2.04
C VAL A 78 -1.44 13.50 -2.83
N HIS A 79 -2.62 13.33 -2.25
CA HIS A 79 -3.88 13.73 -2.89
C HIS A 79 -3.96 15.27 -2.97
N PRO A 80 -4.50 15.86 -4.06
CA PRO A 80 -4.43 17.30 -4.31
C PRO A 80 -5.04 18.19 -3.21
N ASP A 81 -6.02 17.69 -2.46
CA ASP A 81 -6.68 18.44 -1.39
C ASP A 81 -5.94 18.43 -0.04
N VAL A 82 -5.01 17.50 0.18
CA VAL A 82 -4.37 17.27 1.48
C VAL A 82 -3.55 18.50 1.91
N VAL A 83 -2.79 19.10 1.00
CA VAL A 83 -1.94 20.26 1.33
C VAL A 83 -2.77 21.44 1.83
N ALA A 84 -3.90 21.71 1.16
CA ALA A 84 -4.80 22.78 1.57
C ALA A 84 -5.49 22.46 2.90
N GLY A 85 -5.92 21.21 3.09
CA GLY A 85 -6.55 20.75 4.34
C GLY A 85 -5.62 20.83 5.55
N ILE A 86 -4.38 20.35 5.42
CA ILE A 86 -3.36 20.40 6.48
C ILE A 86 -3.08 21.84 6.91
N ARG A 87 -2.89 22.75 5.96
CA ARG A 87 -2.70 24.19 6.25
C ARG A 87 -3.93 24.84 6.90
N ALA A 88 -5.13 24.33 6.65
CA ALA A 88 -6.33 24.83 7.29
C ALA A 88 -6.42 24.38 8.76
N LEU A 89 -6.10 23.11 9.03
CA LEU A 89 -6.05 22.57 10.39
C LEU A 89 -4.98 23.26 11.25
N GLU A 90 -3.79 23.48 10.68
CA GLU A 90 -2.71 24.22 11.35
C GLU A 90 -3.15 25.64 11.73
N ARG A 91 -3.74 26.40 10.80
CA ARG A 91 -4.27 27.76 11.07
C ARG A 91 -5.37 27.79 12.13
N ALA A 92 -6.10 26.69 12.30
CA ALA A 92 -7.11 26.54 13.34
C ALA A 92 -6.52 26.17 14.72
N GLY A 93 -5.20 26.03 14.83
CA GLY A 93 -4.50 25.75 16.08
C GLY A 93 -4.41 24.27 16.46
N PHE A 94 -4.72 23.36 15.54
CA PHE A 94 -4.58 21.92 15.79
C PHE A 94 -3.12 21.46 15.71
N ARG A 95 -2.76 20.51 16.58
CA ARG A 95 -1.50 19.76 16.48
C ARG A 95 -1.67 18.62 15.48
N LEU A 96 -0.70 18.46 14.59
CA LEU A 96 -0.75 17.48 13.51
C LEU A 96 0.32 16.42 13.72
N VAL A 97 -0.04 15.15 13.52
CA VAL A 97 0.86 13.99 13.58
C VAL A 97 0.49 13.02 12.46
N THR A 98 1.47 12.29 11.95
CA THR A 98 1.27 11.18 11.03
C THR A 98 1.38 9.86 11.79
N LEU A 99 0.41 8.98 11.61
CA LEU A 99 0.45 7.61 12.10
C LEU A 99 0.20 6.67 10.92
N SER A 100 1.09 5.70 10.70
CA SER A 100 1.03 4.77 9.58
C SER A 100 1.43 3.37 10.02
N ASN A 101 0.89 2.36 9.33
CA ASN A 101 1.35 0.97 9.46
C ASN A 101 2.68 0.74 8.72
N GLY A 102 3.07 1.66 7.83
CA GLY A 102 4.34 1.60 7.10
C GLY A 102 5.54 1.91 7.98
N ALA A 103 6.74 1.67 7.44
CA ALA A 103 7.99 2.00 8.14
C ALA A 103 8.08 3.51 8.46
N ALA A 104 8.75 3.86 9.56
CA ALA A 104 8.93 5.26 9.98
C ALA A 104 9.50 6.16 8.87
N ALA A 105 10.43 5.61 8.07
CA ALA A 105 11.03 6.30 6.93
C ALA A 105 10.03 6.77 5.85
N VAL A 106 8.80 6.27 5.84
CA VAL A 106 7.72 6.78 4.97
C VAL A 106 7.25 8.17 5.42
N ALA A 107 7.27 8.44 6.72
CA ALA A 107 6.88 9.72 7.29
C ALA A 107 8.01 10.76 7.24
N ASP A 108 9.26 10.32 7.07
CA ASP A 108 10.45 11.19 6.99
C ASP A 108 10.68 11.80 5.60
N ARG A 109 9.84 11.45 4.62
CA ARG A 109 9.96 11.89 3.21
C ARG A 109 9.11 13.10 2.86
#